data_AF-A0A0D7A5P0-F1
#
_entry.id   AF-A0A0D7A5P0-F1
#
_cell.length_a   1.000
_cell.length_b   1.000
_cell.length_c   1.000
_cell.angle_alpha   90.00
_cell.angle_beta   90.00
_cell.angle_gamma   90.00
#
_symmetry.space_group_name_H-M   'P 1'
#
loop_
_entity.id
_entity.type
_entity.pdbx_description
1 polymer ?
#
loop_
_entity_poly.entity_id
_entity_poly.type
_entity_poly.pdbx_seq_one_letter_code
_entity_poly.pdbx_strand_id
1 'polypeptide(L)' 'PPPGLVDLSTIEWSYLDPQGQIQGPFPASVMQKWHEVGYFSEELLMKRTHLDTDWVSVGELKARCPDNQIFL' A
#
# COMPACT_ATOMS: atom_id res chain seq x y z
N PRO A 1 -10.16 16.24 -22.71
CA PRO A 1 -9.51 15.14 -21.96
C PRO A 1 -10.51 14.00 -21.70
N PRO A 2 -10.17 12.72 -21.98
CA PRO A 2 -11.06 11.63 -21.62
C PRO A 2 -11.14 11.56 -20.09
N PRO A 3 -12.34 11.54 -19.49
CA PRO A 3 -12.51 11.23 -18.08
C PRO A 3 -12.15 9.76 -17.85
N GLY A 4 -11.39 9.47 -16.79
CA GLY A 4 -11.59 8.19 -16.08
C GLY A 4 -10.48 7.14 -16.06
N LEU A 5 -9.23 7.46 -16.37
CA LEU A 5 -8.12 6.60 -15.91
C LEU A 5 -7.69 7.10 -14.54
N VAL A 6 -8.20 6.47 -13.47
CA VAL A 6 -7.67 6.68 -12.12
C VAL A 6 -6.22 6.25 -12.13
N ASP A 7 -5.32 7.19 -11.85
CA ASP A 7 -3.91 6.88 -11.71
C ASP A 7 -3.68 6.15 -10.39
N LEU A 8 -3.55 4.82 -10.46
CA LEU A 8 -3.33 3.95 -9.30
C LEU A 8 -2.10 4.37 -8.48
N SER A 9 -1.11 4.99 -9.14
CA SER A 9 0.10 5.48 -8.48
C SER A 9 -0.13 6.63 -7.49
N THR A 10 -1.30 7.27 -7.58
CA THR A 10 -1.77 8.35 -6.70
C THR A 10 -2.66 7.87 -5.56
N ILE A 11 -3.04 6.58 -5.54
CA ILE A 11 -3.82 6.03 -4.42
C ILE A 11 -2.98 6.18 -3.15
N GLU A 12 -3.60 6.76 -2.13
CA GLU A 12 -2.97 6.99 -0.85
C GLU A 12 -3.11 5.77 0.07
N TRP A 13 -2.00 5.39 0.69
CA TRP A 13 -1.89 4.26 1.59
C TRP A 13 -1.37 4.70 2.96
N SER A 14 -1.79 3.98 3.99
CA SER A 14 -1.26 4.10 5.35
C SER A 14 -0.80 2.74 5.84
N TYR A 15 0.18 2.72 6.74
CA TYR A 15 0.60 1.52 7.46
C TYR A 15 0.63 1.76 8.97
N LEU A 16 0.46 0.69 9.76
CA LEU A 16 0.65 0.71 11.21
C LEU A 16 2.08 0.32 11.52
N ASP A 17 2.82 1.22 12.16
CA ASP A 17 4.19 0.92 12.59
C ASP A 17 4.21 -0.02 13.82
N PRO A 18 5.39 -0.54 14.21
CA PRO A 18 5.50 -1.45 15.37
C PRO A 18 5.05 -0.85 16.71
N GLN A 19 4.91 0.47 16.82
CA GLN A 19 4.40 1.15 18.01
C GLN A 19 2.87 1.33 17.96
N GLY A 20 2.21 0.86 16.89
CA GLY A 20 0.78 1.02 16.66
C GLY A 20 0.41 2.40 16.12
N GLN A 21 1.37 3.20 15.66
CA GLN A 21 1.08 4.51 15.08
C GLN A 21 0.79 4.40 13.59
N ILE A 22 -0.23 5.12 13.14
CA ILE A 22 -0.57 5.23 11.72
C ILE A 22 0.43 6.17 11.05
N GLN A 23 1.08 5.70 10.00
CA GLN A 23 1.97 6.48 9.14
C GLN A 23 1.33 6.66 7.76
N GLY A 24 1.44 7.88 7.20
CA GLY A 24 0.84 8.27 5.91
C GLY A 24 -0.20 9.40 6.03
N PRO A 25 -0.99 9.67 4.97
CA PRO A 25 -1.02 8.94 3.70
C PRO A 25 0.26 9.10 2.87
N PHE A 26 0.66 8.04 2.17
CA PHE A 26 1.71 8.06 1.17
C PHE A 26 1.18 7.57 -0.19
N PRO A 27 1.60 8.16 -1.32
CA PRO A 27 1.21 7.67 -2.63
C PRO A 27 1.66 6.24 -2.88
N ALA A 28 0.86 5.45 -3.60
CA ALA A 28 1.16 4.08 -4.00
C ALA A 28 2.52 3.95 -4.69
N SER A 29 2.88 4.93 -5.53
CA SER A 29 4.21 4.99 -6.17
C SER A 29 5.38 5.03 -5.17
N VAL A 30 5.20 5.66 -4.01
CA VAL A 30 6.22 5.71 -2.94
C VAL A 30 6.25 4.39 -2.19
N MET A 31 5.08 3.87 -1.81
CA MET A 31 4.95 2.60 -1.10
C MET A 31 5.53 1.44 -1.92
N GLN A 32 5.28 1.41 -3.22
CA GLN A 32 5.83 0.40 -4.13
C GLN A 32 7.37 0.44 -4.15
N LYS A 33 7.98 1.63 -4.21
CA LYS A 33 9.45 1.76 -4.15
C LYS A 33 10.02 1.24 -2.83
N TRP A 34 9.36 1.53 -1.71
CA TRP A 34 9.76 1.02 -0.40
C TRP A 34 9.66 -0.50 -0.32
N HIS A 35 8.60 -1.08 -0.90
CA HIS A 35 8.45 -2.53 -1.00
C HIS A 35 9.53 -3.19 -1.84
N GLU A 36 9.85 -2.62 -3.01
CA GLU A 36 10.88 -3.14 -3.91
C GLU A 36 12.28 -3.18 -3.27
N VAL A 37 12.58 -2.25 -2.37
CA VAL A 37 13.86 -2.25 -1.61
C VAL A 37 13.79 -3.03 -0.30
N GLY A 38 12.68 -3.73 -0.03
CA GLY A 38 12.53 -4.59 1.14
C GLY A 38 12.29 -3.85 2.46
N TYR A 39 11.74 -2.63 2.41
CA TYR A 39 11.49 -1.81 3.60
C TYR A 39 10.39 -2.38 4.52
N PHE A 40 9.39 -3.08 3.95
CA PHE A 40 8.26 -3.60 4.71
C PHE A 40 8.41 -5.08 5.08
N SER A 41 8.11 -5.42 6.32
CA SER A 41 7.93 -6.81 6.76
C SER A 41 6.59 -7.36 6.28
N GLU A 42 6.47 -8.68 6.19
CA GLU A 42 5.24 -9.34 5.71
C GLU A 42 4.06 -9.19 6.68
N GLU A 43 4.34 -8.96 7.96
CA GLU A 43 3.35 -8.77 9.02
C GLU A 43 2.86 -7.31 9.10
N LEU A 44 3.54 -6.37 8.44
CA LEU A 44 3.19 -4.96 8.51
C LEU A 44 1.79 -4.73 7.92
N LEU A 45 0.92 -4.16 8.73
CA LEU A 45 -0.45 -3.87 8.36
C LEU A 45 -0.56 -2.56 7.60
N MET A 46 -1.34 -2.56 6.52
CA MET A 46 -1.57 -1.41 5.67
C MET A 46 -2.95 -1.41 5.04
N LYS A 47 -3.36 -0.26 4.52
CA LYS A 47 -4.64 -0.10 3.83
C LYS A 47 -4.61 1.09 2.89
N ARG A 48 -5.49 1.11 1.89
CA ARG A 48 -5.75 2.32 1.09
C ARG A 48 -6.50 3.31 1.99
N THR A 49 -5.86 4.42 2.35
CA THR A 49 -6.23 5.30 3.46
C THR A 49 -7.70 5.72 3.42
N HIS A 50 -8.22 6.01 2.22
CA HIS A 50 -9.57 6.53 2.00
C HIS A 50 -10.54 5.53 1.39
N LEU A 51 -10.07 4.34 1.02
CA LEU A 51 -10.88 3.35 0.28
C LEU A 51 -11.20 2.12 1.13
N ASP A 52 -10.31 1.76 2.05
CA ASP A 52 -10.43 0.57 2.87
C ASP A 52 -10.69 0.92 4.35
N THR A 53 -11.57 0.14 4.97
CA THR A 53 -11.81 0.17 6.41
C THR A 53 -10.83 -0.74 7.15
N ASP A 54 -10.60 -1.92 6.59
CA ASP A 54 -9.80 -2.98 7.20
C ASP A 54 -8.31 -2.83 6.88
N TRP A 55 -7.48 -3.30 7.79
CA TRP A 55 -6.03 -3.39 7.62
C TRP A 55 -5.65 -4.79 7.13
N VAL A 56 -4.75 -4.85 6.16
CA VAL A 56 -4.27 -6.09 5.54
C VAL A 56 -2.75 -6.14 5.63
N SER A 57 -2.18 -7.31 5.86
CA SER A 57 -0.73 -7.46 5.94
C SER A 57 -0.07 -7.45 4.55
N VAL A 58 1.19 -7.03 4.47
CA VAL A 58 1.99 -7.12 3.23
C VAL A 58 2.02 -8.53 2.67
N GLY A 59 2.16 -9.54 3.53
CA GLY A 59 2.19 -10.94 3.12
C GLY A 59 0.88 -11.36 2.43
N GLU A 60 -0.25 -10.91 2.95
CA GLU A 60 -1.55 -11.17 2.34
C GLU A 60 -1.74 -10.41 1.02
N LEU A 61 -1.26 -9.16 0.92
CA LEU A 61 -1.28 -8.42 -0.34
C LEU A 61 -0.40 -9.08 -1.41
N LYS A 62 0.79 -9.56 -1.05
CA LYS A 62 1.66 -10.34 -1.95
C LYS A 62 0.99 -11.63 -2.42
N ALA A 63 0.27 -12.33 -1.55
CA ALA A 63 -0.45 -13.54 -1.92
C ALA A 63 -1.59 -13.28 -2.93
N ARG A 64 -2.16 -12.06 -2.91
CA ARG A 64 -3.22 -11.63 -3.85
C ARG A 64 -2.66 -11.13 -5.19
N CYS A 65 -1.41 -10.65 -5.24
CA CYS A 65 -0.78 -10.06 -6.43
C CYS A 65 0.54 -10.77 -6.80
N PRO A 66 0.53 -11.66 -7.82
CA PRO A 66 1.72 -12.42 -8.24
C PRO A 66 2.87 -11.55 -8.78
N ASP A 67 2.55 -10.39 -9.36
CA ASP A 67 3.50 -9.55 -10.09
C ASP A 67 4.35 -8.64 -9.18
N ASN A 68 4.27 -8.83 -7.86
CA ASN A 68 5.01 -8.07 -6.85
C ASN A 68 4.72 -6.54 -6.83
N GLN A 69 3.75 -6.08 -7.63
CA GLN A 69 3.20 -4.72 -7.61
C GLN A 69 1.98 -4.67 -6.70
N ILE A 70 2.21 -4.72 -5.38
CA ILE A 70 1.10 -4.86 -4.42
C ILE A 70 0.38 -3.53 -4.12
N PHE A 71 0.97 -2.39 -4.52
CA PHE A 71 0.40 -1.05 -4.31
C PHE A 71 -0.14 -0.41 -5.60
N LEU A 72 0.24 -0.93 -6.77
CA LEU A 72 -0.08 -0.39 -8.09
C LEU A 72 -1.09 -1.24 -8.84
#